data_AF-A0ABD5X9D8-F1
#
_entry.id   AF-A0ABD5X9D8-F1
#
_cell.length_a   1.000
_cell.length_b   1.000
_cell.length_c   1.000
_cell.angle_alpha   90.00
_cell.angle_beta   90.00
_cell.angle_gamma   90.00
#
_symmetry.space_group_name_H-M   'P 1'
#
loop_
_entity.id
_entity.type
_entity.pdbx_description
1 polymer ?
#
loop_
_entity_poly.entity_id
_entity_poly.type
_entity_poly.pdbx_seq_one_letter_code
_entity_poly.pdbx_strand_id
1 'polypeptide(L)'
;MRLSPFEPATNDKWPYGAPLYGRAGTPHPEHPCAFEVFPARPDEDLPNAHRIPRNNEEYDADSIGFDITKPDPDLKHILTINTFERPTLRWHTRDQFKNEFLYDPLNSPRPQGIRPEEWKRQAKKRARTGTDPTVALTSDRKTLLTRIAKLWNGETVCGVHLLADQAPSITHLTTGLNENRLKRLYYNTDIGRETLRAFKDADWFEPTTGFLKPTTVFRKQVWYDLNSKARTLFKNHDDLPRLYGDPMEGLTHRLTVGLVCLRNALRGWRYSSYTDWGTYTLDAVGTDKDGQIHAYEILTGHNNWKLHRDTYRKMTRLDQSGNKPIAVFDSRSTAYSVFNHWHREGLGELPNGPFQSDYSIENGRDQIETAYQDPQYDWVVADWTTTWKLKQQLFGQDGPELTHSEITSINW
;
A
#
# COMPACT_ATOMS: atom_id res chain seq x y z
N MET A 1 15.37 -10.80 0.74
CA MET A 1 14.15 -10.28 1.37
C MET A 1 13.44 -11.31 2.22
N ARG A 2 12.66 -10.85 3.20
CA ARG A 2 11.67 -11.63 3.95
C ARG A 2 10.32 -11.60 3.22
N LEU A 3 9.58 -12.72 3.16
CA LEU A 3 8.23 -12.80 2.54
C LEU A 3 7.10 -12.77 3.57
N SER A 4 7.36 -13.30 4.77
CA SER A 4 6.45 -13.27 5.91
C SER A 4 7.26 -13.10 7.19
N PRO A 5 6.65 -12.62 8.29
CA PRO A 5 7.32 -12.45 9.56
C PRO A 5 7.67 -13.75 10.29
N PHE A 6 7.40 -14.90 9.68
CA PHE A 6 7.73 -16.23 10.20
C PHE A 6 8.93 -16.86 9.49
N GLU A 7 9.44 -16.19 8.45
CA GLU A 7 10.57 -16.69 7.67
C GLU A 7 11.85 -15.93 7.98
N PRO A 8 13.03 -16.57 7.86
CA PRO A 8 14.29 -15.85 7.95
C PRO A 8 14.40 -14.85 6.78
N ALA A 9 14.99 -13.68 7.04
CA ALA A 9 15.42 -12.79 5.97
C ALA A 9 16.58 -13.45 5.23
N THR A 10 16.42 -13.68 3.93
CA THR A 10 17.49 -14.18 3.07
C THR A 10 17.69 -13.18 1.94
N ASN A 11 18.77 -12.41 1.99
CA ASN A 11 19.12 -11.46 0.91
C ASN A 11 20.09 -12.10 -0.11
N ASP A 12 20.63 -13.27 0.20
CA ASP A 12 21.73 -13.87 -0.56
C ASP A 12 21.29 -14.74 -1.75
N LYS A 13 20.03 -14.62 -2.18
CA LYS A 13 19.51 -15.38 -3.33
C LYS A 13 19.37 -14.47 -4.54
N TRP A 14 20.11 -14.80 -5.59
CA TRP A 14 20.37 -13.92 -6.73
C TRP A 14 19.19 -13.50 -7.62
N PRO A 15 17.97 -14.10 -7.65
CA PRO A 15 16.95 -13.40 -8.42
C PRO A 15 16.39 -12.19 -7.64
N TYR A 16 16.68 -12.05 -6.34
CA TYR A 16 16.19 -10.93 -5.55
C TYR A 16 16.87 -9.61 -5.94
N GLY A 17 16.08 -8.63 -6.38
CA GLY A 17 16.57 -7.32 -6.81
C GLY A 17 17.30 -7.33 -8.18
N ALA A 18 17.46 -8.49 -8.81
CA ALA A 18 18.08 -8.63 -10.13
C ALA A 18 17.31 -7.81 -11.19
N PRO A 19 17.97 -7.18 -12.18
CA PRO A 19 17.24 -6.54 -13.28
C PRO A 19 16.34 -7.57 -13.98
N LEU A 20 15.12 -7.17 -14.33
CA LEU A 20 14.18 -8.02 -15.05
C LEU A 20 14.35 -7.79 -16.54
N TYR A 21 14.22 -8.84 -17.34
CA TYR A 21 14.29 -8.78 -18.79
C TYR A 21 13.14 -9.55 -19.42
N GLY A 22 12.67 -9.06 -20.56
CA GLY A 22 11.65 -9.66 -21.39
C GLY A 22 12.18 -9.89 -22.79
N ARG A 23 11.69 -10.95 -23.45
CA ARG A 23 12.02 -11.24 -24.85
C ARG A 23 10.85 -11.95 -25.53
N ALA A 24 10.77 -11.82 -26.85
CA ALA A 24 9.96 -12.70 -27.67
C ALA A 24 10.38 -14.15 -27.36
N GLY A 25 9.39 -15.01 -27.14
CA GLY A 25 9.57 -16.34 -26.53
C GLY A 25 10.74 -17.07 -27.17
N THR A 26 11.84 -17.18 -26.44
CA THR A 26 12.99 -17.93 -26.93
C THR A 26 12.56 -19.39 -26.94
N PRO A 27 12.68 -20.10 -28.07
CA PRO A 27 12.21 -21.46 -28.16
C PRO A 27 12.98 -22.31 -27.16
N HIS A 28 12.33 -22.67 -26.05
CA HIS A 28 12.70 -23.88 -25.35
C HIS A 28 12.50 -25.03 -26.35
N PRO A 29 13.47 -25.96 -26.51
CA PRO A 29 13.39 -27.00 -27.53
C PRO A 29 12.09 -27.81 -27.50
N GLU A 30 11.47 -27.87 -26.33
CA GLU A 30 10.26 -28.65 -26.07
C GLU A 30 8.97 -27.81 -26.02
N HIS A 31 9.05 -26.50 -25.71
CA HIS A 31 7.89 -25.68 -25.35
C HIS A 31 8.01 -24.20 -25.77
N PRO A 32 7.55 -23.83 -26.98
CA PRO A 32 7.57 -22.43 -27.44
C PRO A 32 6.47 -21.60 -26.75
N CYS A 33 6.87 -20.50 -26.09
CA CYS A 33 5.96 -19.47 -25.58
C CYS A 33 5.91 -18.25 -26.53
N ALA A 34 4.94 -17.36 -26.35
CA ALA A 34 4.88 -16.09 -27.09
C ALA A 34 5.87 -15.06 -26.53
N PHE A 35 5.92 -14.93 -25.20
CA PHE A 35 6.82 -14.00 -24.50
C PHE A 35 7.27 -14.58 -23.17
N GLU A 36 8.49 -14.25 -22.75
CA GLU A 36 9.09 -14.70 -21.49
C GLU A 36 9.68 -13.51 -20.72
N VAL A 37 9.45 -13.46 -19.40
CA VAL A 37 10.04 -12.49 -18.47
C VAL A 37 10.80 -13.22 -17.36
N PHE A 38 12.03 -12.77 -17.08
CA PHE A 38 12.94 -13.44 -16.15
C PHE A 38 13.94 -12.47 -15.48
N PRO A 39 14.44 -12.79 -14.27
CA PRO A 39 15.47 -12.00 -13.60
C PRO A 39 16.86 -12.34 -14.16
N ALA A 40 17.64 -11.35 -14.56
CA ALA A 40 19.01 -11.48 -15.11
C ALA A 40 20.11 -11.35 -14.08
N ARG A 41 21.19 -12.11 -14.24
CA ARG A 41 22.41 -11.82 -13.46
C ARG A 41 23.07 -10.55 -14.01
N PRO A 42 23.77 -9.75 -13.17
CA PRO A 42 24.37 -8.49 -13.61
C PRO A 42 25.37 -8.62 -14.77
N ASP A 43 25.99 -9.79 -14.90
CA ASP A 43 27.05 -10.13 -15.85
C ASP A 43 26.56 -11.03 -17.02
N GLU A 44 25.26 -11.30 -17.09
CA GLU A 44 24.68 -12.16 -18.14
C GLU A 44 24.49 -11.37 -19.43
N ASP A 45 25.15 -11.81 -20.50
CA ASP A 45 24.87 -11.30 -21.84
C ASP A 45 23.52 -11.83 -22.33
N LEU A 46 22.62 -10.91 -22.66
CA LEU A 46 21.24 -11.21 -23.02
C LEU A 46 20.93 -10.67 -24.42
N PRO A 47 21.46 -11.32 -25.47
CA PRO A 47 21.13 -10.94 -26.84
C PRO A 47 19.63 -11.12 -27.06
N ASN A 48 18.98 -10.10 -27.62
CA ASN A 48 17.55 -10.06 -27.92
C ASN A 48 16.61 -10.04 -26.70
N ALA A 49 17.08 -9.58 -25.54
CA ALA A 49 16.23 -9.28 -24.40
C ALA A 49 16.24 -7.78 -24.07
N HIS A 50 15.09 -7.29 -23.62
CA HIS A 50 14.86 -5.89 -23.28
C HIS A 50 14.60 -5.78 -21.79
N ARG A 51 15.18 -4.77 -21.14
CA ARG A 51 15.02 -4.54 -19.70
C ARG A 51 13.56 -4.21 -19.39
N ILE A 52 13.00 -4.89 -18.40
CA ILE A 52 11.67 -4.59 -17.84
C ILE A 52 11.87 -3.76 -16.57
N PRO A 53 11.22 -2.60 -16.46
CA PRO A 53 11.24 -1.83 -15.23
C PRO A 53 10.53 -2.60 -14.11
N ARG A 54 11.09 -2.48 -12.90
CA ARG A 54 10.46 -3.00 -11.68
C ARG A 54 9.43 -2.00 -11.14
N ASN A 55 9.79 -0.73 -11.08
CA ASN A 55 8.92 0.31 -10.51
C ASN A 55 8.17 1.05 -11.62
N ASN A 56 7.39 2.07 -11.26
CA ASN A 56 6.73 3.07 -12.13
C ASN A 56 7.67 3.84 -13.11
N GLU A 57 8.84 3.30 -13.46
CA GLU A 57 9.65 3.71 -14.61
C GLU A 57 8.86 3.47 -15.91
N GLU A 58 8.99 4.38 -16.87
CA GLU A 58 8.36 4.23 -18.18
C GLU A 58 8.90 2.98 -18.89
N TYR A 59 7.95 2.18 -19.40
CA TYR A 59 8.19 0.96 -20.15
C TYR A 59 7.70 1.16 -21.58
N ASP A 60 8.59 0.96 -22.55
CA ASP A 60 8.21 0.97 -23.96
C ASP A 60 7.72 -0.43 -24.38
N ALA A 61 6.40 -0.59 -24.46
CA ALA A 61 5.77 -1.85 -24.86
C ALA A 61 6.10 -2.25 -26.32
N ASP A 62 6.36 -1.27 -27.20
CA ASP A 62 6.67 -1.53 -28.61
C ASP A 62 8.07 -2.12 -28.75
N SER A 63 8.99 -1.78 -27.84
CA SER A 63 10.34 -2.37 -27.81
C SER A 63 10.34 -3.89 -27.57
N ILE A 64 9.31 -4.41 -26.92
CA ILE A 64 9.17 -5.84 -26.59
C ILE A 64 8.07 -6.51 -27.43
N GLY A 65 7.20 -5.71 -28.05
CA GLY A 65 6.02 -6.19 -28.77
C GLY A 65 4.94 -6.76 -27.86
N PHE A 66 4.98 -6.47 -26.56
CA PHE A 66 4.01 -6.97 -25.57
C PHE A 66 3.90 -6.04 -24.36
N ASP A 67 2.69 -5.63 -23.99
CA ASP A 67 2.44 -4.87 -22.77
C ASP A 67 2.29 -5.81 -21.57
N ILE A 68 3.39 -5.96 -20.80
CA ILE A 68 3.43 -6.79 -19.59
C ILE A 68 2.54 -6.21 -18.48
N THR A 69 2.27 -4.90 -18.50
CA THR A 69 1.44 -4.22 -17.49
C THR A 69 -0.05 -4.39 -17.75
N LYS A 70 -0.43 -4.61 -19.02
CA LYS A 70 -1.80 -4.85 -19.47
C LYS A 70 -1.82 -6.04 -20.43
N PRO A 71 -1.55 -7.27 -19.94
CA PRO A 71 -1.69 -8.44 -20.78
C PRO A 71 -3.12 -8.47 -21.33
N ASP A 72 -3.26 -8.43 -22.66
CA ASP A 72 -4.50 -8.19 -23.40
C ASP A 72 -5.70 -8.96 -22.76
N PRO A 73 -6.73 -8.25 -22.24
CA PRO A 73 -7.84 -8.85 -21.49
C PRO A 73 -8.74 -9.78 -22.32
N ASP A 74 -8.54 -9.85 -23.64
CA ASP A 74 -9.34 -10.66 -24.58
C ASP A 74 -8.98 -12.16 -24.61
N LEU A 75 -8.34 -12.71 -23.56
CA LEU A 75 -8.02 -14.14 -23.42
C LEU A 75 -7.04 -14.68 -24.47
N LYS A 76 -6.38 -13.82 -25.25
CA LYS A 76 -5.44 -14.24 -26.30
C LYS A 76 -4.18 -14.90 -25.73
N HIS A 77 -3.76 -14.46 -24.54
CA HIS A 77 -2.55 -14.93 -23.88
C HIS A 77 -2.86 -15.52 -22.49
N ILE A 78 -2.25 -16.67 -22.19
CA ILE A 78 -2.33 -17.37 -20.91
C ILE A 78 -0.97 -17.29 -20.23
N LEU A 79 -0.94 -16.73 -19.02
CA LEU A 79 0.25 -16.67 -18.18
C LEU A 79 0.49 -18.02 -17.49
N THR A 80 1.69 -18.56 -17.65
CA THR A 80 2.24 -19.68 -16.90
C THR A 80 3.44 -19.21 -16.07
N ILE A 81 3.65 -19.87 -14.93
CA ILE A 81 4.74 -19.55 -14.00
C ILE A 81 5.59 -20.80 -13.85
N ASN A 82 6.90 -20.66 -14.05
CA ASN A 82 7.85 -21.73 -13.80
C ASN A 82 8.83 -21.33 -12.70
N THR A 83 8.99 -22.23 -11.73
CA THR A 83 9.83 -22.05 -10.54
C THR A 83 11.12 -22.88 -10.60
N PHE A 84 11.29 -23.73 -11.62
CA PHE A 84 12.42 -24.64 -11.78
C PHE A 84 13.60 -23.95 -12.50
N GLU A 85 14.83 -24.22 -12.06
CA GLU A 85 16.11 -23.59 -12.49
C GLU A 85 16.21 -22.06 -12.29
N ARG A 86 15.29 -21.31 -12.91
CA ARG A 86 15.19 -19.85 -12.88
C ARG A 86 13.71 -19.44 -12.85
N PRO A 87 13.30 -18.56 -11.93
CA PRO A 87 11.93 -18.06 -11.92
C PRO A 87 11.60 -17.34 -13.23
N THR A 88 10.58 -17.82 -13.94
CA THR A 88 10.18 -17.29 -15.25
C THR A 88 8.66 -17.13 -15.31
N LEU A 89 8.22 -16.05 -15.96
CA LEU A 89 6.82 -15.82 -16.33
C LEU A 89 6.73 -15.97 -17.85
N ARG A 90 5.81 -16.82 -18.32
CA ARG A 90 5.66 -17.12 -19.75
C ARG A 90 4.23 -16.87 -20.19
N TRP A 91 4.06 -16.20 -21.32
CA TRP A 91 2.76 -15.98 -21.94
C TRP A 91 2.64 -16.86 -23.16
N HIS A 92 1.56 -17.63 -23.24
CA HIS A 92 1.26 -18.51 -24.37
C HIS A 92 0.01 -18.02 -25.08
N THR A 93 -0.02 -18.05 -26.40
CA THR A 93 -1.30 -18.04 -27.10
C THR A 93 -2.12 -19.28 -26.72
N ARG A 94 -3.44 -19.25 -26.90
CA ARG A 94 -4.31 -20.41 -26.62
C ARG A 94 -3.85 -21.68 -27.35
N ASP A 95 -3.42 -21.56 -28.60
CA ASP A 95 -2.95 -22.71 -29.39
C ASP A 95 -1.61 -23.23 -28.89
N GLN A 96 -0.66 -22.35 -28.56
CA GLN A 96 0.61 -22.74 -27.94
C GLN A 96 0.38 -23.45 -26.59
N PHE A 97 -0.48 -22.90 -25.74
CA PHE A 97 -0.82 -23.52 -24.45
C PHE A 97 -1.45 -24.90 -24.65
N LYS A 98 -2.40 -25.02 -25.58
CA LYS A 98 -3.06 -26.31 -25.86
C LYS A 98 -2.08 -27.35 -26.38
N ASN A 99 -1.12 -26.95 -27.22
CA ASN A 99 -0.12 -27.86 -27.76
C ASN A 99 0.86 -28.33 -26.67
N GLU A 100 1.21 -27.46 -25.73
CA GLU A 100 2.12 -27.80 -24.62
C GLU A 100 1.44 -28.63 -23.54
N PHE A 101 0.29 -28.18 -23.04
CA PHE A 101 -0.38 -28.80 -21.90
C PHE A 101 -1.45 -29.83 -22.29
N LEU A 102 -1.67 -30.03 -23.60
CA LEU A 102 -2.62 -30.99 -24.17
C LEU A 102 -4.09 -30.74 -23.78
N TYR A 103 -4.41 -29.54 -23.29
CA TYR A 103 -5.79 -29.11 -23.06
C TYR A 103 -5.94 -27.60 -23.27
N ASP A 104 -7.17 -27.20 -23.57
CA ASP A 104 -7.54 -25.80 -23.70
C ASP A 104 -7.89 -25.22 -22.32
N PRO A 105 -7.24 -24.14 -21.84
CA PRO A 105 -7.52 -23.60 -20.51
C PRO A 105 -8.90 -22.95 -20.42
N LEU A 106 -9.51 -22.58 -21.55
CA LEU A 106 -10.89 -22.08 -21.61
C LEU A 106 -11.93 -23.20 -21.78
N ASN A 107 -11.47 -24.41 -22.11
CA ASN A 107 -12.31 -25.59 -22.32
C ASN A 107 -11.62 -26.84 -21.78
N SER A 108 -11.19 -26.79 -20.51
CA SER A 108 -10.50 -27.89 -19.86
C SER A 108 -11.42 -29.12 -19.80
N PRO A 109 -10.89 -30.37 -19.76
CA PRO A 109 -11.73 -31.56 -19.63
C PRO A 109 -12.60 -31.46 -18.37
N ARG A 110 -13.92 -31.62 -18.57
CA ARG A 110 -14.93 -31.47 -17.51
C ARG A 110 -14.87 -32.67 -16.55
N PRO A 111 -14.68 -32.47 -15.24
CA PRO A 111 -14.79 -33.54 -14.25
C PRO A 111 -16.18 -34.19 -14.27
N GLN A 112 -16.25 -35.50 -14.05
CA GLN A 112 -17.51 -36.23 -13.92
C GLN A 112 -18.35 -35.63 -12.77
N GLY A 113 -19.63 -35.38 -13.02
CA GLY A 113 -20.57 -34.83 -12.02
C GLY A 113 -20.75 -33.31 -12.02
N ILE A 114 -19.89 -32.53 -12.69
CA ILE A 114 -20.07 -31.06 -12.81
C ILE A 114 -20.92 -30.74 -14.04
N ARG A 115 -21.94 -29.89 -13.93
CA ARG A 115 -22.78 -29.51 -15.09
C ARG A 115 -21.98 -28.70 -16.13
N PRO A 116 -22.23 -28.89 -17.45
CA PRO A 116 -21.49 -28.20 -18.51
C PRO A 116 -21.49 -26.67 -18.40
N GLU A 117 -22.60 -26.07 -17.96
CA GLU A 117 -22.77 -24.63 -17.81
C GLU A 117 -21.92 -24.09 -16.66
N GLU A 118 -21.88 -24.83 -15.54
CA GLU A 118 -21.09 -24.52 -14.37
C GLU A 118 -19.59 -24.61 -14.68
N TRP A 119 -19.18 -25.64 -15.43
CA TRP A 119 -17.80 -25.81 -15.85
C TRP A 119 -17.30 -24.70 -16.77
N LYS A 120 -18.11 -24.29 -17.77
CA LYS A 120 -17.81 -23.15 -18.65
C LYS A 120 -17.67 -21.83 -17.87
N ARG A 121 -18.52 -21.62 -16.86
CA ARG A 121 -18.45 -20.45 -15.97
C ARG A 121 -17.14 -20.47 -15.14
N GLN A 122 -16.77 -21.63 -14.60
CA GLN A 122 -15.53 -21.80 -13.83
C GLN A 122 -14.27 -21.64 -14.70
N ALA A 123 -14.27 -22.08 -15.95
CA ALA A 123 -13.14 -21.90 -16.87
C ALA A 123 -12.93 -20.41 -17.23
N LYS A 124 -14.01 -19.69 -17.59
CA LYS A 124 -13.95 -18.23 -17.79
C LYS A 124 -13.51 -17.47 -16.54
N LYS A 125 -13.92 -17.94 -15.36
CA LYS A 125 -13.47 -17.38 -14.07
C LYS A 125 -11.97 -17.60 -13.88
N ARG A 126 -11.47 -18.84 -14.00
CA ARG A 126 -10.04 -19.20 -13.88
C ARG A 126 -9.13 -18.43 -14.84
N ALA A 127 -9.56 -18.20 -16.08
CA ALA A 127 -8.79 -17.44 -17.06
C ALA A 127 -8.80 -15.92 -16.82
N ARG A 128 -9.88 -15.37 -16.24
CA ARG A 128 -9.97 -13.94 -15.86
C ARG A 128 -9.36 -13.64 -14.48
N THR A 129 -9.29 -14.64 -13.61
CA THR A 129 -8.76 -14.55 -12.26
C THR A 129 -7.68 -15.60 -12.11
N GLY A 130 -6.48 -15.37 -12.65
CA GLY A 130 -5.26 -16.17 -12.40
C GLY A 130 -4.78 -16.06 -10.93
N THR A 131 -5.72 -16.05 -10.01
CA THR A 131 -5.63 -15.74 -8.60
C THR A 131 -6.74 -16.53 -7.93
N ASP A 132 -6.39 -17.42 -7.01
CA ASP A 132 -7.37 -18.11 -6.16
C ASP A 132 -8.19 -17.04 -5.42
N PRO A 133 -9.48 -16.80 -5.76
CA PRO A 133 -10.19 -15.57 -5.35
C PRO A 133 -10.50 -15.50 -3.85
N THR A 134 -10.20 -16.54 -3.08
CA THR A 134 -10.60 -16.61 -1.68
C THR A 134 -9.55 -17.36 -0.87
N VAL A 135 -8.61 -16.64 -0.26
CA VAL A 135 -7.91 -17.18 0.91
C VAL A 135 -8.98 -17.50 1.95
N ALA A 136 -9.25 -18.79 2.17
CA ALA A 136 -10.24 -19.21 3.15
C ALA A 136 -9.93 -18.57 4.52
N LEU A 137 -10.87 -17.85 5.10
CA LEU A 137 -10.69 -17.21 6.40
C LEU A 137 -10.83 -18.25 7.52
N THR A 138 -9.76 -19.02 7.76
CA THR A 138 -9.69 -19.94 8.90
C THR A 138 -9.80 -19.18 10.22
N SER A 139 -10.15 -19.86 11.31
CA SER A 139 -10.24 -19.25 12.66
C SER A 139 -9.01 -18.41 13.01
N ASP A 140 -7.80 -18.93 12.81
CA ASP A 140 -6.54 -18.22 13.06
C ASP A 140 -6.39 -16.94 12.22
N ARG A 141 -6.82 -16.97 10.95
CA ARG A 141 -6.72 -15.81 10.03
C ARG A 141 -7.72 -14.74 10.43
N LYS A 142 -8.96 -15.12 10.72
CA LYS A 142 -9.98 -14.20 11.27
C LYS A 142 -9.49 -13.60 12.57
N THR A 143 -8.93 -14.41 13.47
CA THR A 143 -8.39 -13.95 14.75
C THR A 143 -7.28 -12.92 14.55
N LEU A 144 -6.31 -13.18 13.64
CA LEU A 144 -5.27 -12.20 13.34
C LEU A 144 -5.82 -10.91 12.72
N LEU A 145 -6.72 -11.01 11.73
CA LEU A 145 -7.33 -9.85 11.08
C LEU A 145 -8.14 -9.02 12.09
N THR A 146 -8.92 -9.65 12.96
CA THR A 146 -9.64 -9.00 14.07
C THR A 146 -8.68 -8.29 15.01
N ARG A 147 -7.56 -8.93 15.39
CA ARG A 147 -6.52 -8.31 16.24
C ARG A 147 -5.92 -7.08 15.56
N ILE A 148 -5.64 -7.16 14.26
CA ILE A 148 -5.10 -6.03 13.48
C ILE A 148 -6.11 -4.89 13.41
N ALA A 149 -7.38 -5.16 13.10
CA ALA A 149 -8.43 -4.14 13.01
C ALA A 149 -8.63 -3.42 14.34
N LYS A 150 -8.67 -4.16 15.46
CA LYS A 150 -8.75 -3.59 16.81
C LYS A 150 -7.54 -2.73 17.16
N LEU A 151 -6.33 -3.23 16.87
CA LEU A 151 -5.09 -2.49 17.09
C LEU A 151 -5.07 -1.20 16.27
N TRP A 152 -5.54 -1.26 15.02
CA TRP A 152 -5.69 -0.08 14.17
C TRP A 152 -6.68 0.86 14.84
N ASN A 153 -7.86 0.38 15.26
CA ASN A 153 -8.91 1.11 15.98
C ASN A 153 -8.51 1.71 17.35
N GLY A 154 -7.23 1.76 17.70
CA GLY A 154 -6.73 2.32 18.96
C GLY A 154 -6.93 1.42 20.17
N GLU A 155 -7.41 0.19 20.00
CA GLU A 155 -7.57 -0.74 21.12
C GLU A 155 -6.23 -1.35 21.54
N THR A 156 -6.12 -1.69 22.82
CA THR A 156 -5.05 -2.56 23.31
C THR A 156 -5.37 -4.02 22.95
N VAL A 157 -4.46 -4.67 22.22
CA VAL A 157 -4.62 -6.03 21.71
C VAL A 157 -3.41 -6.86 22.11
N CYS A 158 -3.63 -8.02 22.75
CA CYS A 158 -2.54 -8.89 23.20
C CYS A 158 -1.50 -8.16 24.07
N GLY A 159 -1.96 -7.21 24.89
CA GLY A 159 -1.11 -6.42 25.79
C GLY A 159 -0.28 -5.32 25.11
N VAL A 160 -0.53 -5.04 23.82
CA VAL A 160 0.13 -3.95 23.10
C VAL A 160 -0.86 -2.97 22.48
N HIS A 161 -0.48 -1.71 22.36
CA HIS A 161 -1.22 -0.63 21.75
C HIS A 161 -0.38 0.02 20.63
N LEU A 162 -1.04 0.45 19.55
CA LEU A 162 -0.34 0.87 18.33
C LEU A 162 0.59 2.06 18.54
N LEU A 163 0.16 3.07 19.31
CA LEU A 163 0.99 4.25 19.60
C LEU A 163 1.91 4.05 20.80
N ALA A 164 1.39 3.45 21.87
CA ALA A 164 2.14 3.34 23.13
C ALA A 164 3.37 2.44 22.98
N ASP A 165 3.23 1.35 22.21
CA ASP A 165 4.33 0.44 21.87
C ASP A 165 5.01 0.79 20.53
N GLN A 166 4.76 2.00 20.01
CA GLN A 166 5.39 2.57 18.81
C GLN A 166 5.44 1.59 17.64
N ALA A 167 4.25 1.16 17.20
CA ALA A 167 4.01 0.11 16.21
C ALA A 167 4.61 -1.25 16.65
N PRO A 168 3.91 -2.01 17.52
CA PRO A 168 4.42 -3.25 18.10
C PRO A 168 4.75 -4.30 17.04
N SER A 169 5.56 -5.29 17.40
CA SER A 169 5.88 -6.40 16.49
C SER A 169 4.65 -7.25 16.21
N ILE A 170 4.56 -7.77 14.98
CA ILE A 170 3.56 -8.76 14.58
C ILE A 170 3.54 -10.00 15.48
N THR A 171 4.68 -10.35 16.10
CA THR A 171 4.79 -11.50 17.01
C THR A 171 3.82 -11.41 18.18
N HIS A 172 3.53 -10.20 18.69
CA HIS A 172 2.50 -10.01 19.72
C HIS A 172 1.13 -10.43 19.21
N LEU A 173 0.77 -10.00 17.99
CA LEU A 173 -0.53 -10.24 17.38
C LEU A 173 -0.72 -11.69 16.94
N THR A 174 0.36 -12.43 16.71
CA THR A 174 0.32 -13.83 16.28
C THR A 174 0.44 -14.83 17.43
N THR A 175 0.56 -14.34 18.68
CA THR A 175 0.64 -15.19 19.87
C THR A 175 -0.52 -16.18 19.92
N GLY A 176 -0.20 -17.48 20.02
CA GLY A 176 -1.17 -18.56 20.09
C GLY A 176 -1.85 -18.92 18.75
N LEU A 177 -1.39 -18.38 17.62
CA LEU A 177 -1.92 -18.70 16.28
C LEU A 177 -0.96 -19.60 15.49
N ASN A 178 -1.49 -20.44 14.60
CA ASN A 178 -0.67 -21.32 13.77
C ASN A 178 -0.02 -20.56 12.61
N GLU A 179 1.29 -20.34 12.70
CA GLU A 179 2.07 -19.59 11.70
C GLU A 179 1.94 -20.16 10.27
N ASN A 180 1.87 -21.48 10.10
CA ASN A 180 1.71 -22.10 8.79
C ASN A 180 0.37 -21.73 8.14
N ARG A 181 -0.69 -21.56 8.94
CA ARG A 181 -1.98 -21.07 8.44
C ARG A 181 -1.90 -19.60 8.04
N LEU A 182 -1.10 -18.81 8.75
CA LEU A 182 -1.00 -17.36 8.54
C LEU A 182 -0.16 -16.98 7.30
N LYS A 183 0.77 -17.82 6.83
CA LYS A 183 1.62 -17.54 5.65
C LYS A 183 0.86 -17.05 4.42
N ARG A 184 -0.31 -17.66 4.11
CA ARG A 184 -1.17 -17.23 2.98
C ARG A 184 -1.74 -15.82 3.12
N LEU A 185 -1.73 -15.20 4.30
CA LEU A 185 -2.06 -13.79 4.47
C LEU A 185 -0.94 -12.86 3.99
N TYR A 186 0.29 -13.33 3.80
CA TYR A 186 1.42 -12.47 3.42
C TYR A 186 1.82 -12.64 1.95
N TYR A 187 1.64 -13.84 1.38
CA TYR A 187 1.99 -14.12 -0.01
C TYR A 187 1.30 -15.38 -0.57
N ASN A 188 1.34 -15.53 -1.89
CA ASN A 188 0.82 -16.71 -2.59
C ASN A 188 1.78 -17.89 -2.50
N THR A 189 1.48 -18.81 -1.61
CA THR A 189 2.25 -20.06 -1.44
C THR A 189 2.29 -20.90 -2.71
N ASP A 190 1.33 -20.75 -3.61
CA ASP A 190 1.12 -21.62 -4.76
C ASP A 190 1.92 -21.17 -6.00
N ILE A 191 2.32 -19.89 -6.05
CA ILE A 191 3.18 -19.31 -7.11
C ILE A 191 4.66 -19.75 -6.97
N GLY A 192 5.01 -20.34 -5.82
CA GLY A 192 6.37 -20.75 -5.51
C GLY A 192 7.25 -19.62 -4.98
N ARG A 193 8.11 -19.96 -4.03
CA ARG A 193 8.87 -18.99 -3.22
C ARG A 193 9.89 -18.19 -4.04
N GLU A 194 10.55 -18.83 -5.00
CA GLU A 194 11.61 -18.19 -5.79
C GLU A 194 11.02 -17.20 -6.80
N THR A 195 9.84 -17.47 -7.38
CA THR A 195 9.10 -16.51 -8.21
C THR A 195 8.69 -15.28 -7.42
N LEU A 196 8.13 -15.45 -6.23
CA LEU A 196 7.81 -14.32 -5.37
C LEU A 196 9.06 -13.47 -5.06
N ARG A 197 10.20 -14.10 -4.78
CA ARG A 197 11.45 -13.36 -4.53
C ARG A 197 11.94 -12.60 -5.76
N ALA A 198 11.78 -13.18 -6.95
CA ALA A 198 12.21 -12.57 -8.20
C ALA A 198 11.37 -11.35 -8.57
N PHE A 199 10.04 -11.47 -8.49
CA PHE A 199 9.11 -10.54 -9.16
C PHE A 199 8.26 -9.68 -8.22
N LYS A 200 8.18 -9.95 -6.90
CA LYS A 200 7.20 -9.25 -6.02
C LYS A 200 7.37 -7.73 -5.89
N ASP A 201 8.56 -7.21 -6.18
CA ASP A 201 8.84 -5.77 -6.12
C ASP A 201 8.65 -5.12 -7.50
N ALA A 202 8.08 -5.85 -8.47
CA ALA A 202 7.66 -5.29 -9.74
C ALA A 202 6.21 -4.80 -9.64
N ASP A 203 5.95 -3.52 -9.91
CA ASP A 203 4.65 -2.87 -9.78
C ASP A 203 3.55 -3.53 -10.64
N TRP A 204 3.94 -4.19 -11.74
CA TRP A 204 3.05 -4.93 -12.64
C TRP A 204 2.84 -6.41 -12.24
N PHE A 205 3.65 -6.97 -11.34
CA PHE A 205 3.53 -8.37 -10.93
C PHE A 205 2.68 -8.47 -9.67
N GLU A 206 1.49 -9.05 -9.79
CA GLU A 206 0.61 -9.24 -8.63
C GLU A 206 0.77 -10.67 -8.04
N PRO A 207 1.36 -10.84 -6.84
CA PRO A 207 1.51 -12.12 -6.16
C PRO A 207 0.23 -12.45 -5.39
N THR A 208 -0.80 -12.83 -6.10
CA THR A 208 -2.20 -12.44 -5.83
C THR A 208 -2.94 -12.95 -4.59
N THR A 209 -2.26 -13.38 -3.52
CA THR A 209 -2.94 -13.78 -2.27
C THR A 209 -2.50 -13.06 -0.99
N GLY A 210 -1.52 -12.13 -1.02
CA GLY A 210 -1.22 -11.35 0.18
C GLY A 210 -2.44 -10.52 0.59
N PHE A 211 -2.79 -10.52 1.88
CA PHE A 211 -3.73 -9.60 2.54
C PHE A 211 -2.95 -8.55 3.38
N LEU A 212 -1.83 -8.99 3.94
CA LEU A 212 -0.90 -8.23 4.74
C LEU A 212 0.38 -7.98 3.94
N LYS A 213 0.92 -6.79 4.05
CA LYS A 213 2.19 -6.40 3.45
C LYS A 213 3.11 -5.79 4.50
N PRO A 214 4.44 -5.89 4.33
CA PRO A 214 5.36 -5.12 5.14
C PRO A 214 5.24 -3.63 4.79
N THR A 215 5.38 -2.78 5.79
CA THR A 215 5.58 -1.34 5.66
C THR A 215 6.67 -0.89 6.63
N THR A 216 7.16 0.34 6.49
CA THR A 216 8.11 0.92 7.43
C THR A 216 7.48 2.13 8.09
N VAL A 217 7.37 2.09 9.42
CA VAL A 217 6.86 3.20 10.25
C VAL A 217 7.79 3.37 11.44
N PHE A 218 8.04 4.62 11.85
CA PHE A 218 9.00 4.93 12.91
C PHE A 218 10.39 4.29 12.73
N ARG A 219 10.86 4.18 11.47
CA ARG A 219 12.11 3.51 11.08
C ARG A 219 12.17 2.01 11.44
N LYS A 220 11.00 1.39 11.70
CA LYS A 220 10.83 -0.02 12.01
C LYS A 220 9.98 -0.68 10.94
N GLN A 221 10.37 -1.88 10.52
CA GLN A 221 9.53 -2.69 9.64
C GLN A 221 8.37 -3.31 10.43
N VAL A 222 7.17 -3.11 9.91
CA VAL A 222 5.91 -3.63 10.45
C VAL A 222 5.25 -4.52 9.41
N TRP A 223 4.69 -5.65 9.84
CA TRP A 223 4.22 -6.72 8.95
C TRP A 223 2.70 -6.81 8.81
N TYR A 224 1.94 -5.91 9.42
CA TYR A 224 0.47 -5.95 9.41
C TYR A 224 -0.16 -4.76 8.68
N ASP A 225 0.53 -4.17 7.69
CA ASP A 225 -0.16 -3.22 6.82
C ASP A 225 -1.14 -3.96 5.91
N LEU A 226 -2.37 -3.48 5.81
CA LEU A 226 -3.39 -4.07 4.96
C LEU A 226 -3.14 -3.66 3.51
N ASN A 227 -3.24 -4.58 2.56
CA ASN A 227 -3.29 -4.21 1.14
C ASN A 227 -4.74 -3.95 0.68
N SER A 228 -4.91 -3.52 -0.57
CA SER A 228 -6.22 -3.20 -1.15
C SER A 228 -7.23 -4.36 -1.05
N LYS A 229 -6.78 -5.62 -1.22
CA LYS A 229 -7.62 -6.82 -1.08
C LYS A 229 -8.12 -7.00 0.34
N ALA A 230 -7.26 -6.86 1.34
CA ALA A 230 -7.66 -6.94 2.74
C ALA A 230 -8.60 -5.81 3.15
N ARG A 231 -8.32 -4.58 2.70
CA ARG A 231 -9.20 -3.42 2.93
C ARG A 231 -10.59 -3.64 2.34
N THR A 232 -10.65 -4.18 1.12
CA THR A 232 -11.91 -4.58 0.47
C THR A 232 -12.62 -5.71 1.23
N LEU A 233 -11.86 -6.68 1.77
CA LEU A 233 -12.42 -7.75 2.59
C LEU A 233 -13.10 -7.19 3.85
N PHE A 234 -12.42 -6.32 4.60
CA PHE A 234 -13.00 -5.68 5.79
C PHE A 234 -14.28 -4.89 5.48
N LYS A 235 -14.36 -4.28 4.30
CA LYS A 235 -15.57 -3.55 3.86
C LYS A 235 -16.76 -4.47 3.59
N ASN A 236 -16.51 -5.68 3.10
CA ASN A 236 -17.54 -6.57 2.55
C ASN A 236 -17.85 -7.80 3.43
N HIS A 237 -17.19 -7.94 4.58
CA HIS A 237 -17.32 -9.13 5.43
C HIS A 237 -17.78 -8.74 6.84
N ASP A 238 -19.04 -9.04 7.16
CA ASP A 238 -19.68 -8.63 8.42
C ASP A 238 -19.13 -9.34 9.67
N ASP A 239 -18.35 -10.41 9.50
CA ASP A 239 -17.75 -11.17 10.61
C ASP A 239 -16.37 -10.64 11.07
N LEU A 240 -15.86 -9.61 10.40
CA LEU A 240 -14.65 -8.89 10.78
C LEU A 240 -15.03 -7.54 11.39
N PRO A 241 -14.29 -7.04 12.39
CA PRO A 241 -14.49 -5.69 12.89
C PRO A 241 -14.32 -4.67 11.76
N ARG A 242 -15.17 -3.65 11.76
CA ARG A 242 -14.98 -2.51 10.84
C ARG A 242 -13.72 -1.74 11.24
N LEU A 243 -13.00 -1.27 10.23
CA LEU A 243 -11.97 -0.25 10.42
C LEU A 243 -12.68 1.10 10.57
N TYR A 244 -12.40 1.84 11.65
CA TYR A 244 -12.87 3.22 11.77
C TYR A 244 -12.11 4.12 10.78
N GLY A 245 -12.83 5.06 10.16
CA GLY A 245 -12.31 5.92 9.10
C GLY A 245 -12.52 5.34 7.70
N ASP A 246 -11.71 5.79 6.74
CA ASP A 246 -11.69 5.19 5.41
C ASP A 246 -10.97 3.83 5.47
N PRO A 247 -11.67 2.71 5.23
CA PRO A 247 -11.03 1.38 5.25
C PRO A 247 -9.95 1.23 4.17
N MET A 248 -9.89 2.14 3.19
CA MET A 248 -8.87 2.16 2.15
C MET A 248 -7.58 2.87 2.56
N GLU A 249 -7.46 3.37 3.79
CA GLU A 249 -6.22 3.94 4.33
C GLU A 249 -5.18 2.87 4.73
N GLY A 250 -3.91 3.25 4.77
CA GLY A 250 -2.82 2.40 5.23
C GLY A 250 -2.42 2.62 6.68
N LEU A 251 -1.58 1.73 7.20
CA LEU A 251 -1.10 1.79 8.58
C LEU A 251 -0.47 3.15 8.94
N THR A 252 0.34 3.73 8.06
CA THR A 252 0.98 5.02 8.30
C THR A 252 -0.04 6.14 8.50
N HIS A 253 -1.13 6.12 7.72
CA HIS A 253 -2.22 7.09 7.86
C HIS A 253 -2.89 6.95 9.22
N ARG A 254 -3.30 5.72 9.55
CA ARG A 254 -3.92 5.34 10.83
C ARG A 254 -3.08 5.79 12.03
N LEU A 255 -1.78 5.47 12.02
CA LEU A 255 -0.83 5.91 13.04
C LEU A 255 -0.78 7.43 13.17
N THR A 256 -0.79 8.15 12.05
CA THR A 256 -0.67 9.60 12.02
C THR A 256 -1.91 10.27 12.61
N VAL A 257 -3.11 9.76 12.31
CA VAL A 257 -4.35 10.18 12.96
C VAL A 257 -4.23 10.07 14.48
N GLY A 258 -3.79 8.90 14.97
CA GLY A 258 -3.60 8.68 16.40
C GLY A 258 -2.59 9.62 17.05
N LEU A 259 -1.47 9.91 16.38
CA LEU A 259 -0.49 10.90 16.86
C LEU A 259 -1.07 12.32 16.94
N VAL A 260 -1.89 12.71 15.96
CA VAL A 260 -2.57 14.02 15.96
C VAL A 260 -3.54 14.12 17.13
N CYS A 261 -4.37 13.08 17.35
CA CYS A 261 -5.30 13.03 18.48
C CYS A 261 -4.56 13.09 19.82
N LEU A 262 -3.46 12.33 19.98
CA LEU A 262 -2.60 12.40 21.17
C LEU A 262 -2.01 13.79 21.39
N ARG A 263 -1.47 14.44 20.34
CA ARG A 263 -0.95 15.80 20.43
C ARG A 263 -2.03 16.80 20.88
N ASN A 264 -3.24 16.69 20.34
CA ASN A 264 -4.35 17.57 20.72
C ASN A 264 -4.79 17.31 22.16
N ALA A 265 -4.89 16.04 22.58
CA ALA A 265 -5.20 15.66 23.95
C ALA A 265 -4.22 16.28 24.96
N LEU A 266 -2.91 16.21 24.67
CA LEU A 266 -1.86 16.78 25.53
C LEU A 266 -1.89 18.30 25.62
N ARG A 267 -2.44 18.97 24.61
CA ARG A 267 -2.68 20.42 24.64
C ARG A 267 -3.93 20.81 25.44
N GLY A 268 -4.68 19.82 25.93
CA GLY A 268 -5.99 20.02 26.55
C GLY A 268 -7.06 20.49 25.54
N TRP A 269 -6.88 20.18 24.26
CA TRP A 269 -7.85 20.51 23.21
C TRP A 269 -8.96 19.46 23.17
N ARG A 270 -10.17 19.87 22.75
CA ARG A 270 -11.17 18.89 22.33
C ARG A 270 -10.69 18.29 21.01
N TYR A 271 -10.84 16.98 20.84
CA TYR A 271 -10.37 16.32 19.63
C TYR A 271 -11.32 15.18 19.22
N SER A 272 -11.26 14.85 17.94
CA SER A 272 -11.94 13.70 17.34
C SER A 272 -11.18 13.26 16.11
N SER A 273 -11.29 11.99 15.76
CA SER A 273 -10.83 11.42 14.49
C SER A 273 -12.03 11.08 13.62
N TYR A 274 -11.81 10.99 12.30
CA TYR A 274 -12.80 10.56 11.31
C TYR A 274 -14.17 11.23 11.49
N THR A 275 -14.15 12.55 11.67
CA THR A 275 -15.35 13.33 12.00
C THR A 275 -16.16 13.61 10.74
N ASP A 276 -17.43 13.21 10.73
CA ASP A 276 -18.34 13.57 9.65
C ASP A 276 -18.55 15.08 9.60
N TRP A 277 -18.26 15.68 8.44
CA TRP A 277 -18.37 17.11 8.15
C TRP A 277 -19.38 17.35 7.02
N GLY A 278 -20.42 16.51 6.99
CA GLY A 278 -21.55 16.61 6.06
C GLY A 278 -21.26 15.99 4.70
N THR A 279 -20.38 16.61 3.91
CA THR A 279 -20.06 16.13 2.54
C THR A 279 -18.75 15.34 2.46
N TYR A 280 -17.98 15.34 3.55
CA TYR A 280 -16.70 14.65 3.66
C TYR A 280 -16.40 14.34 5.12
N THR A 281 -15.51 13.39 5.35
CA THR A 281 -15.00 13.02 6.68
C THR A 281 -13.64 13.69 6.89
N LEU A 282 -13.40 14.34 8.03
CA LEU A 282 -12.09 14.86 8.43
C LEU A 282 -11.29 13.79 9.16
N ASP A 283 -10.02 13.63 8.81
CA ASP A 283 -9.20 12.57 9.41
C ASP A 283 -8.98 12.80 10.91
N ALA A 284 -8.67 14.04 11.29
CA ALA A 284 -8.64 14.47 12.68
C ALA A 284 -9.02 15.94 12.84
N VAL A 285 -9.59 16.28 13.98
CA VAL A 285 -9.98 17.65 14.35
C VAL A 285 -9.48 17.95 15.75
N GLY A 286 -9.02 19.17 15.96
CA GLY A 286 -8.74 19.73 17.29
C GLY A 286 -9.43 21.08 17.45
N THR A 287 -10.05 21.32 18.60
CA THR A 287 -10.56 22.65 18.97
C THR A 287 -9.75 23.16 20.16
N ASP A 288 -9.07 24.28 19.96
CA ASP A 288 -8.28 24.90 21.00
C ASP A 288 -9.15 25.60 22.07
N LYS A 289 -8.48 26.19 23.06
CA LYS A 289 -9.13 26.82 24.22
C LYS A 289 -9.94 28.06 23.83
N ASP A 290 -9.61 28.69 22.71
CA ASP A 290 -10.28 29.87 22.19
C ASP A 290 -11.46 29.50 21.26
N GLY A 291 -11.68 28.19 21.06
CA GLY A 291 -12.75 27.67 20.20
C GLY A 291 -12.37 27.57 18.73
N GLN A 292 -11.12 27.89 18.35
CA GLN A 292 -10.66 27.78 16.97
C GLN A 292 -10.51 26.31 16.60
N ILE A 293 -11.07 25.94 15.45
CA ILE A 293 -11.02 24.59 14.90
C ILE A 293 -9.78 24.46 14.01
N HIS A 294 -9.01 23.41 14.25
CA HIS A 294 -7.85 22.97 13.48
C HIS A 294 -8.22 21.64 12.82
N ALA A 295 -8.36 21.64 11.49
CA ALA A 295 -8.79 20.49 10.72
C ALA A 295 -7.57 19.84 10.06
N TYR A 296 -7.27 18.60 10.40
CA TYR A 296 -6.10 17.87 9.95
C TYR A 296 -6.47 16.87 8.86
N GLU A 297 -5.73 16.90 7.76
CA GLU A 297 -5.78 15.88 6.72
C GLU A 297 -4.44 15.18 6.64
N ILE A 298 -4.45 13.85 6.62
CA ILE A 298 -3.26 13.03 6.47
C ILE A 298 -3.09 12.68 4.99
N LEU A 299 -1.91 12.97 4.44
CA LEU A 299 -1.57 12.71 3.05
C LEU A 299 -0.41 11.72 2.98
N THR A 300 -0.60 10.63 2.27
CA THR A 300 0.41 9.58 2.06
C THR A 300 0.88 9.54 0.60
N GLY A 301 2.09 9.04 0.36
CA GLY A 301 2.67 8.99 -0.98
C GLY A 301 1.94 8.02 -1.91
N HIS A 302 1.39 8.55 -3.01
CA HIS A 302 0.78 7.75 -4.09
C HIS A 302 0.63 8.57 -5.38
N ASN A 303 0.46 7.88 -6.52
CA ASN A 303 0.35 8.54 -7.84
C ASN A 303 -1.06 9.07 -8.17
N ASN A 304 -2.03 8.99 -7.25
CA ASN A 304 -3.38 9.53 -7.47
C ASN A 304 -3.44 11.04 -7.25
N TRP A 305 -2.90 11.81 -8.21
CA TRP A 305 -2.87 13.27 -8.16
C TRP A 305 -4.25 13.93 -8.10
N LYS A 306 -5.30 13.25 -8.60
CA LYS A 306 -6.68 13.74 -8.47
C LYS A 306 -7.09 13.82 -7.00
N LEU A 307 -6.79 12.77 -6.21
CA LEU A 307 -7.09 12.76 -4.79
C LEU A 307 -6.41 13.92 -4.05
N HIS A 308 -5.13 14.17 -4.34
CA HIS A 308 -4.42 15.31 -3.76
C HIS A 308 -5.07 16.66 -4.10
N ARG A 309 -5.53 16.86 -5.34
CA ARG A 309 -6.26 18.08 -5.72
C ARG A 309 -7.61 18.20 -5.00
N ASP A 310 -8.32 17.08 -4.84
CA ASP A 310 -9.60 17.06 -4.14
C ASP A 310 -9.42 17.36 -2.63
N THR A 311 -8.34 16.87 -2.01
CA THR A 311 -7.96 17.25 -0.63
C THR A 311 -7.66 18.74 -0.51
N TYR A 312 -6.96 19.36 -1.48
CA TYR A 312 -6.72 20.80 -1.42
C TYR A 312 -8.02 21.60 -1.48
N ARG A 313 -8.93 21.25 -2.40
CA ARG A 313 -10.25 21.90 -2.50
C ARG A 313 -11.08 21.74 -1.23
N LYS A 314 -10.94 20.59 -0.55
CA LYS A 314 -11.55 20.36 0.77
C LYS A 314 -10.96 21.32 1.81
N MET A 315 -9.63 21.48 1.85
CA MET A 315 -8.95 22.46 2.72
C MET A 315 -9.38 23.90 2.43
N THR A 316 -9.55 24.29 1.17
CA THR A 316 -10.10 25.61 0.79
C THR A 316 -11.46 25.87 1.41
N ARG A 317 -12.37 24.88 1.36
CA ARG A 317 -13.71 25.02 1.97
C ARG A 317 -13.65 25.11 3.50
N LEU A 318 -12.70 24.41 4.12
CA LEU A 318 -12.49 24.46 5.56
C LEU A 318 -12.01 25.85 5.99
N ASP A 319 -11.06 26.43 5.27
CA ASP A 319 -10.54 27.78 5.50
C ASP A 319 -11.62 28.84 5.32
N GLN A 320 -12.38 28.78 4.22
CA GLN A 320 -13.54 29.66 3.97
C GLN A 320 -14.62 29.58 5.06
N SER A 321 -14.68 28.47 5.79
CA SER A 321 -15.61 28.27 6.91
C SER A 321 -15.01 28.70 8.26
N GLY A 322 -13.84 29.33 8.28
CA GLY A 322 -13.16 29.83 9.48
C GLY A 322 -12.35 28.77 10.24
N ASN A 323 -12.11 27.59 9.67
CA ASN A 323 -11.26 26.55 10.28
C ASN A 323 -9.80 26.72 9.80
N LYS A 324 -8.82 26.25 10.57
CA LYS A 324 -7.41 26.21 10.15
C LYS A 324 -7.09 24.85 9.53
N PRO A 325 -6.89 24.74 8.20
CA PRO A 325 -6.54 23.46 7.57
C PRO A 325 -5.06 23.16 7.77
N ILE A 326 -4.74 21.96 8.24
CA ILE A 326 -3.38 21.51 8.53
C ILE A 326 -3.10 20.23 7.75
N ALA A 327 -2.01 20.22 6.98
CA ALA A 327 -1.60 19.06 6.21
C ALA A 327 -0.57 18.22 6.99
N VAL A 328 -0.80 16.91 7.14
CA VAL A 328 0.13 16.02 7.81
C VAL A 328 0.59 14.93 6.85
N PHE A 329 1.89 14.90 6.55
CA PHE A 329 2.43 13.97 5.56
C PHE A 329 3.11 12.76 6.18
N ASP A 330 3.08 11.62 5.50
CA ASP A 330 3.90 10.46 5.89
C ASP A 330 5.41 10.73 5.82
N SER A 331 5.84 11.56 4.86
CA SER A 331 7.23 11.89 4.63
C SER A 331 7.42 13.30 4.07
N ARG A 332 8.65 13.83 4.21
CA ARG A 332 9.06 15.09 3.59
C ARG A 332 8.97 15.03 2.06
N SER A 333 9.35 13.91 1.47
CA SER A 333 9.30 13.71 0.01
C SER A 333 7.87 13.83 -0.52
N THR A 334 6.91 13.22 0.20
CA THR A 334 5.48 13.33 -0.13
C THR A 334 5.01 14.78 -0.01
N ALA A 335 5.34 15.46 1.09
CA ALA A 335 4.95 16.85 1.32
C ALA A 335 5.36 17.75 0.14
N TYR A 336 6.64 17.70 -0.25
CA TYR A 336 7.14 18.56 -1.32
C TYR A 336 6.60 18.17 -2.69
N SER A 337 6.42 16.88 -2.96
CA SER A 337 5.79 16.43 -4.20
C SER A 337 4.37 16.97 -4.34
N VAL A 338 3.58 16.93 -3.25
CA VAL A 338 2.19 17.37 -3.22
C VAL A 338 2.08 18.90 -3.25
N PHE A 339 2.87 19.64 -2.45
CA PHE A 339 2.88 21.10 -2.48
C PHE A 339 3.28 21.64 -3.86
N ASN A 340 4.35 21.09 -4.45
CA ASN A 340 4.78 21.47 -5.79
C ASN A 340 3.73 21.12 -6.83
N HIS A 341 2.97 20.04 -6.63
CA HIS A 341 1.85 19.68 -7.51
C HIS A 341 0.72 20.70 -7.41
N TRP A 342 0.27 21.06 -6.21
CA TRP A 342 -0.75 22.09 -6.00
C TRP A 342 -0.37 23.44 -6.58
N HIS A 343 0.89 23.85 -6.39
CA HIS A 343 1.43 25.07 -6.98
C HIS A 343 1.42 25.05 -8.51
N ARG A 344 1.94 23.98 -9.12
CA ARG A 344 1.99 23.83 -10.59
C ARG A 344 0.61 23.77 -11.26
N GLU A 345 -0.38 23.21 -10.56
CA GLU A 345 -1.75 23.12 -11.04
C GLU A 345 -2.56 24.41 -10.81
N GLY A 346 -1.94 25.47 -10.27
CA GLY A 346 -2.60 26.74 -9.98
C GLY A 346 -3.69 26.63 -8.92
N LEU A 347 -3.58 25.66 -8.00
CA LEU A 347 -4.52 25.54 -6.88
C LEU A 347 -4.18 26.50 -5.74
N GLY A 348 -2.91 26.85 -5.58
CA GLY A 348 -2.48 27.90 -4.68
C GLY A 348 -1.05 28.33 -4.94
N GLU A 349 -0.70 29.54 -4.49
CA GLU A 349 0.59 30.15 -4.77
C GLU A 349 1.53 30.07 -3.56
N LEU A 350 2.81 29.77 -3.80
CA LEU A 350 3.83 29.73 -2.75
C LEU A 350 4.76 30.94 -2.86
N PRO A 351 5.04 31.65 -1.76
CA PRO A 351 6.05 32.71 -1.75
C PRO A 351 7.39 32.05 -2.08
N ASN A 352 8.09 32.58 -3.10
CA ASN A 352 9.35 32.04 -3.65
C ASN A 352 9.22 30.78 -4.53
N GLY A 353 8.02 30.41 -4.96
CA GLY A 353 7.79 29.32 -5.91
C GLY A 353 7.93 27.91 -5.31
N PRO A 354 8.10 26.87 -6.14
CA PRO A 354 8.11 25.49 -5.69
C PRO A 354 9.35 25.15 -4.85
N PHE A 355 9.24 24.11 -4.02
CA PHE A 355 10.37 23.53 -3.29
C PHE A 355 11.36 22.88 -4.27
N GLN A 356 12.52 23.52 -4.51
CA GLN A 356 13.51 23.07 -5.51
C GLN A 356 14.67 22.21 -4.93
N SER A 357 14.74 21.98 -3.62
CA SER A 357 15.81 21.18 -2.98
C SER A 357 15.37 20.56 -1.63
N ASP A 358 16.27 19.82 -0.97
CA ASP A 358 16.10 19.24 0.37
C ASP A 358 15.97 20.32 1.47
N TYR A 359 14.89 21.09 1.43
CA TYR A 359 14.58 22.05 2.48
C TYR A 359 14.42 21.34 3.84
N SER A 360 14.75 22.05 4.92
CA SER A 360 14.41 21.60 6.27
C SER A 360 12.88 21.70 6.46
N ILE A 361 12.32 20.89 7.37
CA ILE A 361 10.89 20.97 7.70
C ILE A 361 10.56 22.37 8.24
N GLU A 362 11.46 22.98 9.01
CA GLU A 362 11.29 24.32 9.58
C GLU A 362 11.18 25.37 8.48
N ASN A 363 12.13 25.45 7.55
CA ASN A 363 12.07 26.41 6.46
C ASN A 363 10.84 26.19 5.57
N GLY A 364 10.48 24.93 5.30
CA GLY A 364 9.29 24.64 4.52
C GLY A 364 8.00 24.96 5.25
N ARG A 365 7.99 24.95 6.57
CA ARG A 365 6.87 25.39 7.39
C ARG A 365 6.76 26.91 7.40
N ASP A 366 7.86 27.62 7.55
CA ASP A 366 7.89 29.08 7.48
C ASP A 366 7.36 29.61 6.14
N GLN A 367 7.73 28.97 5.02
CA GLN A 367 7.22 29.32 3.70
C GLN A 367 5.69 29.13 3.59
N ILE A 368 5.16 28.06 4.18
CA ILE A 368 3.72 27.74 4.18
C ILE A 368 2.94 28.68 5.08
N GLU A 369 3.44 28.95 6.29
CA GLU A 369 2.83 29.90 7.22
C GLU A 369 2.84 31.33 6.64
N THR A 370 3.92 31.72 5.94
CA THR A 370 3.99 33.00 5.22
C THR A 370 2.95 33.06 4.10
N ALA A 371 2.83 32.01 3.29
CA ALA A 371 1.85 31.93 2.21
C ALA A 371 0.42 32.09 2.74
N TYR A 372 0.12 31.44 3.87
CA TYR A 372 -1.19 31.47 4.49
C TYR A 372 -1.57 32.82 5.11
N GLN A 373 -0.59 33.55 5.65
CA GLN A 373 -0.83 34.82 6.34
C GLN A 373 -0.87 36.02 5.39
N ASP A 374 -0.22 35.94 4.23
CA ASP A 374 -0.14 37.04 3.27
C ASP A 374 -1.28 36.95 2.25
N PRO A 375 -2.23 37.92 2.25
CA PRO A 375 -3.38 37.93 1.34
C PRO A 375 -3.03 38.01 -0.15
N GLN A 376 -1.75 38.26 -0.51
CA GLN A 376 -1.30 38.23 -1.89
C GLN A 376 -1.23 36.82 -2.47
N TYR A 377 -1.14 35.78 -1.63
CA TYR A 377 -1.09 34.39 -2.07
C TYR A 377 -2.42 33.69 -1.81
N ASP A 378 -2.94 32.98 -2.82
CA ASP A 378 -4.12 32.13 -2.69
C ASP A 378 -3.72 30.77 -2.06
N TRP A 379 -3.23 30.79 -0.83
CA TRP A 379 -2.77 29.58 -0.13
C TRP A 379 -3.59 29.30 1.13
N VAL A 380 -4.19 28.11 1.21
CA VAL A 380 -5.17 27.77 2.27
C VAL A 380 -4.66 26.83 3.35
N VAL A 381 -3.45 26.29 3.21
CA VAL A 381 -2.88 25.37 4.21
C VAL A 381 -2.17 26.17 5.29
N ALA A 382 -2.74 26.20 6.49
CA ALA A 382 -2.27 27.03 7.60
C ALA A 382 -0.97 26.55 8.24
N ASP A 383 -0.74 25.24 8.24
CA ASP A 383 0.44 24.62 8.82
C ASP A 383 0.65 23.22 8.20
N TRP A 384 1.84 22.67 8.33
CA TRP A 384 2.10 21.27 7.99
C TRP A 384 3.17 20.62 8.87
N THR A 385 3.14 19.29 8.88
CA THR A 385 4.16 18.49 9.55
C THR A 385 4.26 17.10 8.93
N THR A 386 5.10 16.24 9.50
CA THR A 386 5.21 14.83 9.10
C THR A 386 4.92 13.90 10.27
N THR A 387 4.49 12.67 9.98
CA THR A 387 4.33 11.58 10.95
C THR A 387 5.57 11.42 11.83
N TRP A 388 6.76 11.50 11.22
CA TRP A 388 8.03 11.38 11.95
C TRP A 388 8.28 12.58 12.88
N LYS A 389 8.04 13.81 12.43
CA LYS A 389 8.22 15.00 13.28
C LYS A 389 7.22 15.01 14.45
N LEU A 390 5.96 14.60 14.21
CA LEU A 390 4.97 14.40 15.28
C LEU A 390 5.46 13.35 16.29
N LYS A 391 5.95 12.20 15.81
CA LYS A 391 6.54 11.17 16.67
C LYS A 391 7.69 11.70 17.51
N GLN A 392 8.60 12.49 16.92
CA GLN A 392 9.72 13.10 17.65
C GLN A 392 9.25 14.10 18.70
N GLN A 393 8.23 14.91 18.40
CA GLN A 393 7.69 15.88 19.35
C GLN A 393 6.97 15.21 20.54
N LEU A 394 6.34 14.05 20.30
CA LEU A 394 5.56 13.33 21.30
C LEU A 394 6.40 12.33 22.12
N PHE A 395 7.37 11.67 21.48
CA PHE A 395 8.14 10.55 22.04
C PHE A 395 9.65 10.68 21.85
N GLY A 396 10.16 11.87 21.53
CA GLY A 396 11.60 12.15 21.39
C GLY A 396 12.27 12.46 22.73
N GLN A 397 13.58 12.73 22.70
CA GLN A 397 14.36 13.06 23.91
C GLN A 397 13.81 14.28 24.66
N ASP A 398 13.34 15.29 23.93
CA ASP A 398 12.74 16.50 24.49
C ASP A 398 11.20 16.45 24.49
N GLY A 399 10.61 15.29 24.20
CA GLY A 399 9.17 15.08 24.25
C GLY A 399 8.65 14.98 25.69
N PRO A 400 7.33 15.10 25.91
CA PRO A 400 6.75 14.88 27.23
C PRO A 400 7.00 13.44 27.70
N GLU A 401 7.21 13.26 29.00
CA GLU A 401 7.16 11.93 29.60
C GLU A 401 5.70 11.47 29.65
N LEU A 402 5.38 10.42 28.88
CA LEU A 402 4.04 9.86 28.78
C LEU A 402 4.04 8.43 29.28
N THR A 403 3.15 8.14 30.21
CA THR A 403 2.86 6.77 30.65
C THR A 403 2.06 6.02 29.59
N HIS A 404 2.18 4.69 29.60
CA HIS A 404 1.37 3.85 28.72
C HIS A 404 -0.14 4.10 28.91
N SER A 405 -0.58 4.27 30.16
CA SER A 405 -1.98 4.56 30.50
C SER A 405 -2.48 5.86 29.88
N GLU A 406 -1.68 6.93 29.90
CA GLU A 406 -2.05 8.21 29.29
C GLU A 406 -2.26 8.05 27.78
N ILE A 407 -1.37 7.33 27.10
CA ILE A 407 -1.48 7.11 25.66
C ILE A 407 -2.70 6.25 25.32
N THR A 408 -2.96 5.18 26.08
CA THR A 408 -4.12 4.30 25.86
C THR A 408 -5.45 4.90 26.28
N SER A 409 -5.45 5.99 27.06
CA SER A 409 -6.68 6.66 27.47
C SER A 409 -7.31 7.50 26.34
N ILE A 410 -6.55 7.74 25.27
CA ILE A 410 -6.96 8.53 24.12
C ILE A 410 -7.68 7.62 23.13
N ASN A 411 -8.92 7.99 22.80
CA ASN A 411 -9.72 7.32 21.78
C ASN A 411 -9.51 7.99 20.43
N TRP A 412 -9.22 7.22 19.38
CA TRP A 412 -8.93 7.75 18.05
C TRP A 412 -9.18 6.71 16.94
#